data_AF-A0A422ZRQ3-F1
#
_entry.id   AF-A0A422ZRQ3-F1
#
_cell.length_a   1.000
_cell.length_b   1.000
_cell.length_c   1.000
_cell.angle_alpha   90.00
_cell.angle_beta   90.00
_cell.angle_gamma   90.00
#
_symmetry.space_group_name_H-M   'P 1'
#
loop_
_entity.id
_entity.type
_entity.pdbx_description
1 polymer ?
#
loop_
_entity_poly.entity_id
_entity_poly.type
_entity_poly.pdbx_seq_one_letter_code
_entity_poly.pdbx_strand_id
1 'polypeptide(L)'
;MFKRKKPSEHPTITSGRYHTQDGNIYIQRDDGIWKQNVNYLAAIPNQYGCTTYEEQFEKIIGHIDNGKLRGTYASTMHYKMIDGKLYRFNEKTS
;
A
#
# COMPACT_ATOMS: atom_id res chain seq x y z
N MET A 1 -17.72 23.16 0.02
CA MET A 1 -17.25 22.81 1.37
C MET A 1 -16.42 21.53 1.27
N PHE A 2 -15.08 21.64 1.18
CA PHE A 2 -14.22 20.47 1.12
C PHE A 2 -14.22 19.80 2.49
N LYS A 3 -14.87 18.63 2.62
CA LYS A 3 -14.73 17.79 3.80
C LYS A 3 -13.24 17.42 3.89
N ARG A 4 -12.52 17.98 4.86
CA ARG A 4 -11.16 17.51 5.19
C ARG A 4 -11.30 16.02 5.50
N LYS A 5 -10.77 15.16 4.63
CA LYS A 5 -10.63 13.73 4.91
C LYS A 5 -9.85 13.65 6.22
N LYS A 6 -10.38 13.00 7.26
CA LYS A 6 -9.62 12.77 8.48
C LYS A 6 -8.28 12.13 8.07
N PRO A 7 -7.14 12.54 8.67
CA PRO A 7 -5.89 11.82 8.49
C PRO A 7 -6.14 10.33 8.76
N SER A 8 -5.69 9.46 7.87
CA SER A 8 -5.74 8.02 8.15
C SER A 8 -4.91 7.75 9.41
N GLU A 9 -5.44 6.95 10.32
CA GLU A 9 -4.71 6.49 11.51
C GLU A 9 -3.64 5.44 11.16
N HIS A 10 -3.65 4.93 9.92
CA HIS A 10 -2.67 3.97 9.45
C HIS A 10 -1.32 4.64 9.16
N PRO A 11 -0.19 4.02 9.55
CA PRO A 11 1.12 4.55 9.28
C PRO A 11 1.50 4.44 7.80
N THR A 12 2.43 5.30 7.40
CA THR A 12 3.15 5.23 6.12
C THR A 12 4.48 4.54 6.36
N ILE A 13 4.63 3.34 5.82
CA ILE A 13 5.80 2.47 5.97
C ILE A 13 6.33 2.14 4.57
N THR A 14 7.64 2.17 4.37
CA THR A 14 8.28 1.75 3.11
C THR A 14 9.32 0.68 3.41
N SER A 15 9.22 -0.47 2.75
CA SER A 15 10.15 -1.60 2.91
C SER A 15 10.39 -2.25 1.55
N GLY A 16 11.60 -2.11 1.01
CA GLY A 16 11.95 -2.58 -0.33
C GLY A 16 10.99 -2.02 -1.39
N ARG A 17 10.33 -2.91 -2.14
CA ARG A 17 9.33 -2.55 -3.16
C ARG A 17 7.92 -2.34 -2.62
N TYR A 18 7.73 -2.37 -1.30
CA TYR A 18 6.42 -2.27 -0.66
C TYR A 18 6.28 -0.92 0.05
N HIS A 19 5.07 -0.34 -0.01
CA HIS A 19 4.75 0.94 0.64
C HIS A 19 3.31 0.96 1.15
N THR A 20 3.05 1.59 2.30
CA THR A 20 1.70 1.79 2.82
C THR A 20 1.28 3.25 2.74
N GLN A 21 0.05 3.54 2.29
CA GLN A 21 -0.54 4.87 2.35
C GLN A 21 -2.06 4.76 2.56
N ASP A 22 -2.58 5.48 3.56
CA ASP A 22 -4.00 5.44 3.96
C ASP A 22 -4.52 4.00 4.21
N GLY A 23 -3.67 3.12 4.76
CA GLY A 23 -3.98 1.71 5.01
C GLY A 23 -3.87 0.81 3.79
N ASN A 24 -3.67 1.34 2.58
CA ASN A 24 -3.48 0.53 1.38
C ASN A 24 -2.01 0.13 1.24
N ILE A 25 -1.77 -1.08 0.72
CA ILE A 25 -0.43 -1.55 0.36
C ILE A 25 -0.21 -1.33 -1.14
N TYR A 26 0.96 -0.81 -1.49
CA TYR A 26 1.41 -0.58 -2.85
C TYR A 26 2.69 -1.35 -3.11
N ILE A 27 2.83 -1.84 -4.34
CA ILE A 27 4.01 -2.57 -4.81
C ILE A 27 4.62 -1.78 -5.96
N GLN A 28 5.92 -1.49 -5.86
CA GLN A 28 6.70 -0.93 -6.94
C GLN A 28 7.05 -2.02 -7.96
N ARG A 29 6.82 -1.71 -9.23
CA ARG A 29 7.27 -2.52 -10.37
C ARG A 29 8.67 -2.09 -10.79
N ASP A 30 9.31 -2.91 -11.62
CA ASP A 30 10.67 -2.66 -12.12
C ASP A 30 10.77 -1.38 -12.97
N ASP A 31 9.65 -0.93 -13.55
CA ASP A 31 9.52 0.35 -14.28
C ASP A 31 9.40 1.58 -13.35
N GLY A 32 9.47 1.37 -12.03
CA GLY A 32 9.34 2.40 -11.01
C GLY A 32 7.88 2.82 -10.72
N ILE A 33 6.89 2.27 -11.42
CA ILE A 33 5.48 2.56 -11.20
C ILE A 33 4.98 1.78 -9.97
N TRP A 34 4.29 2.49 -9.09
CA TRP A 34 3.61 1.90 -7.95
C TRP A 34 2.18 1.51 -8.31
N LYS A 35 1.75 0.32 -7.87
CA LYS A 35 0.37 -0.14 -8.03
C LYS A 35 -0.18 -0.63 -6.70
N GLN A 36 -1.45 -0.29 -6.45
CA GLN A 36 -2.14 -0.75 -5.25
C GLN A 36 -2.35 -2.26 -5.32
N ASN A 37 -1.92 -2.98 -4.29
CA ASN A 37 -2.19 -4.40 -4.10
C ASN A 37 -3.61 -4.61 -3.55
N VAL A 38 -4.16 -5.82 -3.71
CA VAL A 38 -5.48 -6.17 -3.17
C VAL A 38 -5.52 -6.27 -1.64
N ASN A 39 -4.37 -6.48 -1.00
CA ASN A 39 -4.24 -6.53 0.46
C ASN A 39 -4.04 -5.12 1.04
N TYR A 40 -4.35 -4.98 2.33
CA TYR A 40 -4.36 -3.71 3.05
C TYR A 40 -4.04 -3.94 4.54
N LEU A 41 -3.60 -2.90 5.22
CA LEU A 41 -3.53 -2.87 6.68
C LEU A 41 -4.95 -2.78 7.23
N ALA A 42 -5.31 -3.71 8.10
CA ALA A 42 -6.58 -3.63 8.80
C ALA A 42 -6.55 -2.49 9.83
N ALA A 43 -7.71 -1.91 10.14
CA ALA A 43 -7.81 -0.80 11.10
C ALA A 43 -7.33 -1.13 12.52
N ILE A 44 -7.18 -2.41 12.86
CA ILE A 44 -6.63 -2.87 14.15
C ILE A 44 -5.70 -4.06 13.86
N PRO A 45 -4.39 -3.97 14.18
CA PRO A 45 -3.41 -5.03 13.91
C PRO A 45 -3.78 -6.41 14.48
N ASN A 46 -4.46 -6.44 15.63
CA ASN A 46 -4.87 -7.67 16.31
C ASN A 46 -5.78 -8.57 15.47
N GLN A 47 -6.50 -8.02 14.48
CA GLN A 47 -7.30 -8.82 13.54
C GLN A 47 -6.45 -9.80 12.72
N TYR A 48 -5.14 -9.54 12.61
CA TYR A 48 -4.16 -10.41 11.96
C TYR A 48 -3.24 -11.12 12.99
N GLY A 49 -3.59 -11.07 14.28
CA GLY A 49 -2.76 -11.58 15.37
C GLY A 49 -1.44 -10.82 15.52
N CYS A 50 -1.42 -9.54 15.13
CA CYS A 50 -0.26 -8.65 15.24
C CYS A 50 -0.51 -7.60 16.34
N THR A 51 0.55 -7.07 16.93
CA THR A 51 0.47 -6.02 17.96
C THR A 51 0.70 -4.62 17.39
N THR A 52 1.43 -4.52 16.28
CA THR A 52 1.71 -3.26 15.58
C THR A 52 1.35 -3.33 14.09
N TYR A 53 1.24 -2.17 13.45
CA TYR A 53 1.01 -2.07 12.02
C TYR A 53 2.25 -2.51 11.22
N GLU A 54 3.44 -2.29 11.74
CA GLU A 54 4.71 -2.75 11.18
C GLU A 54 4.76 -4.28 11.14
N GLU A 55 4.40 -4.96 12.24
CA GLU A 55 4.31 -6.42 12.27
C GLU A 55 3.27 -6.94 11.27
N GLN A 56 2.10 -6.30 11.22
CA GLN A 56 1.06 -6.64 10.26
C GLN A 56 1.56 -6.47 8.82
N PHE A 57 2.26 -5.38 8.54
CA PHE A 57 2.82 -5.09 7.22
C PHE A 57 3.85 -6.15 6.80
N GLU A 58 4.83 -6.43 7.65
CA GLU A 58 5.87 -7.43 7.41
C GLU A 58 5.28 -8.83 7.19
N LYS A 59 4.26 -9.19 7.99
CA LYS A 59 3.54 -10.46 7.83
C LYS A 59 2.82 -10.54 6.47
N ILE A 60 2.14 -9.47 6.05
CA ILE A 60 1.43 -9.42 4.77
C ILE A 60 2.43 -9.53 3.61
N ILE A 61 3.50 -8.73 3.59
CA ILE A 61 4.46 -8.77 2.47
C ILE A 61 5.17 -10.13 2.40
N GLY A 62 5.54 -10.72 3.55
CA GLY A 62 6.11 -12.06 3.60
C GLY A 62 5.13 -13.13 3.07
N HIS A 63 3.83 -12.97 3.30
CA HIS A 63 2.80 -13.84 2.72
C HIS A 63 2.57 -13.60 1.22
N ILE A 64 2.77 -12.38 0.73
CA ILE A 64 2.72 -12.11 -0.72
C ILE A 64 3.93 -12.75 -1.40
N ASP A 65 5.14 -12.57 -0.86
CA ASP A 65 6.38 -13.05 -1.46
C ASP A 65 6.47 -14.59 -1.47
N ASN A 66 5.91 -15.26 -0.46
CA ASN A 66 5.84 -16.73 -0.42
C ASN A 66 4.62 -17.33 -1.14
N GLY A 67 3.78 -16.50 -1.77
CA GLY A 67 2.62 -16.92 -2.55
C GLY A 67 1.38 -17.32 -1.74
N LYS A 68 1.36 -17.16 -0.42
CA LYS A 68 0.15 -17.40 0.41
C LYS A 68 -0.93 -16.35 0.21
N LEU A 69 -0.54 -15.11 -0.10
CA LEU A 69 -1.45 -14.02 -0.43
C LEU A 69 -1.25 -13.56 -1.87
N ARG A 70 -2.31 -12.99 -2.44
CA ARG A 70 -2.31 -12.51 -3.83
C ARG A 70 -1.41 -11.27 -3.97
N GLY A 71 -0.35 -11.38 -4.76
CA GLY A 71 0.45 -10.24 -5.23
C GLY A 71 -0.23 -9.37 -6.29
N THR A 72 -1.49 -9.67 -6.67
CA THR A 72 -2.21 -8.98 -7.74
C THR A 72 -2.65 -7.56 -7.36
N TYR A 73 -2.89 -6.72 -8.38
CA TYR A 73 -3.27 -5.33 -8.18
C TYR A 73 -4.79 -5.14 -8.02
N ALA A 74 -5.18 -4.23 -7.13
CA ALA A 74 -6.57 -3.87 -6.88
C ALA A 74 -7.18 -3.00 -8.00
N SER A 75 -6.34 -2.32 -8.77
CA SER A 75 -6.79 -1.47 -9.88
C SER A 75 -5.74 -1.35 -10.98
N THR A 76 -6.16 -0.80 -12.12
CA THR A 76 -5.27 -0.42 -13.22
C THR A 76 -4.55 0.91 -12.98
N MET A 77 -4.82 1.58 -11.85
CA MET A 77 -4.26 2.89 -11.56
C MET A 77 -2.76 2.83 -11.32
N HIS A 78 -2.05 3.83 -11.84
CA HIS A 78 -0.62 4.01 -11.67
C HIS A 78 -0.36 5.13 -10.68
N TYR A 79 0.69 4.95 -9.87
CA TYR A 79 1.10 5.89 -8.85
C TYR A 79 2.60 6.18 -8.97
N LYS A 80 2.99 7.40 -8.65
CA LYS A 80 4.39 7.81 -8.52
C LYS A 80 4.64 8.31 -7.11
N MET A 81 5.81 7.98 -6.58
CA MET A 81 6.25 8.46 -5.29
C MET A 81 6.92 9.82 -5.45
N ILE A 82 6.49 10.79 -4.65
CA ILE A 82 7.06 12.14 -4.56
C ILE A 82 7.17 12.45 -3.06
N ASP A 83 8.37 12.73 -2.58
CA ASP A 83 8.66 13.05 -1.17
C ASP A 83 8.03 12.08 -0.16
N GLY A 84 8.14 10.77 -0.44
CA GLY A 84 7.62 9.70 0.42
C GLY A 84 6.11 9.50 0.38
N LYS A 85 5.39 10.15 -0.54
CA LYS A 85 3.94 10.00 -0.73
C LYS A 85 3.60 9.56 -2.14
N LEU A 86 2.56 8.75 -2.28
CA LEU A 86 2.06 8.28 -3.55
C LEU A 86 0.98 9.20 -4.11
N TYR A 87 1.22 9.66 -5.33
CA TYR A 87 0.30 10.46 -6.12
C TYR A 87 -0.18 9.65 -7.32
N ARG A 88 -1.50 9.65 -7.54
CA ARG A 88 -2.08 9.02 -8.73
C ARG A 88 -1.54 9.73 -9.97
N PHE A 89 -0.98 8.95 -10.87
CA PHE A 89 -0.50 9.40 -12.16
C PHE A 89 -1.47 8.90 -13.22
N ASN A 90 -2.18 9.84 -13.86
CA ASN A 90 -2.93 9.54 -15.07
C ASN A 90 -1.95 9.73 -16.23
N GLU A 91 -1.49 8.62 -16.79
CA GLU A 91 -0.86 8.61 -18.09
C GLU A 91 -1.97 8.97 -19.09
N LYS A 92 -2.11 10.27 -19.43
CA LYS A 92 -2.93 10.62 -20.57
C LYS A 92 -2.27 9.93 -21.77
N THR A 93 -2.89 8.87 -22.27
CA THR A 93 -2.66 8.38 -23.63
C THR A 93 -2.72 9.60 -24.53
N SER A 94 -1.55 10.01 -25.01
CA SER A 94 -1.42 11.02 -26.06
C SER A 94 -1.89 10.42 -27.37
#